data_AF-A0A8H3D7P4-F1
#
_entry.id   AF-A0A8H3D7P4-F1
#
_cell.length_a   1.000
_cell.length_b   1.000
_cell.length_c   1.000
_cell.angle_alpha   90.00
_cell.angle_beta   90.00
_cell.angle_gamma   90.00
#
_symmetry.space_group_name_H-M   'P 1'
#
loop_
_entity.id
_entity.type
_entity.pdbx_description
1 polymer ?
#
loop_
_entity_poly.entity_id
_entity_poly.type
_entity_poly.pdbx_seq_one_letter_code
_entity_poly.pdbx_strand_id
1 'polypeptide(L)'
;MFPPSSMPLKILGQITERFTVKPLEGGMFELTAQRGSYGVGYGPEDVVYVKPMQGGNKPEYWSVEPANDQGCYRIKLPDKDKYWTNYVDDLPQLRLEAANGSPNQEWRFVRVDE
;
A
#
# COMPACT_ATOMS: atom_id res chain seq x y z
N MET A 1 4.95 27.50 4.84
CA MET A 1 5.17 26.09 5.24
C MET A 1 5.36 25.28 3.98
N PHE A 2 6.50 24.62 3.84
CA PHE A 2 6.75 23.63 2.78
C PHE A 2 5.79 22.45 2.99
N PRO A 3 5.22 21.84 1.94
CA PRO A 3 4.36 20.69 2.14
C PRO A 3 5.14 19.54 2.80
N PRO A 4 4.48 18.70 3.61
CA PRO A 4 5.12 17.51 4.14
C PRO A 4 5.65 16.65 2.99
N SER A 5 6.79 15.99 3.20
CA SER A 5 7.42 15.17 2.16
C SER A 5 6.74 13.81 2.04
N SER A 6 6.74 13.25 0.83
CA SER A 6 6.40 11.83 0.63
C SER A 6 7.45 10.95 1.32
N MET A 7 7.02 9.86 1.94
CA MET A 7 7.90 8.94 2.67
C MET A 7 7.64 7.50 2.25
N PRO A 8 8.67 6.63 2.16
CA PRO A 8 8.45 5.20 1.93
C PRO A 8 7.52 4.62 2.99
N LEU A 9 6.57 3.79 2.57
CA LEU A 9 5.73 3.05 3.49
C LEU A 9 6.58 1.96 4.14
N LYS A 10 6.64 1.99 5.47
CA LYS A 10 7.50 1.09 6.24
C LYS A 10 6.71 0.10 7.07
N ILE A 11 7.26 -1.10 7.22
CA ILE A 11 6.72 -2.15 8.09
C ILE A 11 7.58 -2.18 9.35
N LEU A 12 7.07 -1.56 10.40
CA LEU A 12 7.76 -1.46 11.68
C LEU A 12 7.08 -2.45 12.63
N GLY A 13 7.78 -3.52 13.03
CA GLY A 13 7.14 -4.72 13.60
C GLY A 13 6.12 -4.54 14.73
N GLN A 14 6.28 -3.53 15.59
CA GLN A 14 5.33 -3.26 16.69
C GLN A 14 4.31 -2.15 16.39
N ILE A 15 4.42 -1.46 15.26
CA ILE A 15 3.57 -0.34 14.88
C ILE A 15 2.72 -0.76 13.67
N THR A 16 1.42 -0.90 13.90
CA THR A 16 0.46 -1.12 12.83
C THR A 16 0.04 0.22 12.23
N GLU A 17 0.44 0.49 10.99
CA GLU A 17 -0.11 1.63 10.25
C GLU A 17 -1.59 1.37 9.95
N ARG A 18 -2.45 2.34 10.27
CA ARG A 18 -3.89 2.23 10.02
C ARG A 18 -4.22 2.92 8.71
N PHE A 19 -4.92 2.20 7.84
CA PHE A 19 -5.40 2.73 6.58
C PHE A 19 -6.92 2.83 6.58
N THR A 20 -7.43 3.89 5.97
CA THR A 20 -8.80 3.92 5.46
C THR A 20 -8.77 3.35 4.05
N VAL A 21 -9.57 2.32 3.82
CA VAL A 21 -9.73 1.68 2.52
C VAL A 21 -11.07 2.10 1.93
N LYS A 22 -11.04 2.80 0.80
CA LYS A 22 -12.24 3.25 0.11
C LYS A 22 -12.40 2.46 -1.20
N PRO A 23 -13.49 1.70 -1.37
CA PRO A 23 -13.75 1.01 -2.62
C PRO A 23 -14.11 2.01 -3.74
N LEU A 24 -13.68 1.70 -4.95
CA LEU A 24 -13.97 2.41 -6.19
C LEU A 24 -14.59 1.45 -7.20
N GLU A 25 -15.05 1.98 -8.34
CA GLU A 25 -15.53 1.16 -9.44
C GLU A 25 -14.42 0.24 -9.99
N GLY A 26 -14.83 -0.90 -10.58
CA GLY A 26 -13.89 -1.84 -11.21
C GLY A 26 -13.02 -2.64 -10.24
N GLY A 27 -13.38 -2.72 -8.96
CA GLY A 27 -12.60 -3.47 -7.96
C GLY A 27 -11.29 -2.80 -7.57
N MET A 28 -11.20 -1.49 -7.81
CA MET A 28 -10.09 -0.66 -7.35
C MET A 28 -10.36 -0.10 -5.97
N PHE A 29 -9.28 0.26 -5.27
CA PHE A 29 -9.32 0.80 -3.93
C PHE A 29 -8.40 2.00 -3.82
N GLU A 30 -8.89 3.03 -3.15
CA GLU A 30 -8.08 4.13 -2.65
C GLU A 30 -7.67 3.82 -1.21
N LEU A 31 -6.37 3.87 -0.94
CA LEU A 31 -5.80 3.65 0.39
C LEU A 31 -5.29 4.98 0.93
N THR A 32 -5.72 5.35 2.13
CA THR A 32 -5.24 6.58 2.79
C THR A 32 -4.79 6.30 4.21
N ALA A 33 -3.77 7.04 4.67
CA ALA A 33 -3.20 6.97 6.01
C ALA A 33 -3.39 8.30 6.74
N GLN A 34 -3.11 8.30 8.05
CA GLN A 34 -3.16 9.49 8.92
C GLN A 34 -4.46 10.31 8.74
N ARG A 35 -5.60 9.63 8.93
CA ARG A 35 -6.95 10.22 8.84
C ARG A 35 -7.24 10.88 7.47
N GLY A 36 -6.74 10.28 6.39
CA GLY A 36 -6.99 10.77 5.03
C GLY A 36 -6.06 11.90 4.56
N SER A 37 -5.07 12.30 5.35
CA SER A 37 -4.13 13.38 4.95
C SER A 37 -3.08 12.91 3.95
N TYR A 38 -2.83 11.60 3.90
CA TYR A 38 -1.85 10.97 3.02
C TYR A 38 -2.51 9.84 2.21
N GLY A 39 -2.27 9.83 0.90
CA GLY A 39 -2.61 8.71 0.04
C GLY A 39 -1.47 7.71 0.01
N VAL A 40 -1.78 6.42 -0.13
CA VAL A 40 -0.77 5.39 -0.38
C VAL A 40 -0.57 5.26 -1.88
N GLY A 41 0.69 5.35 -2.28
CA GLY A 41 1.10 5.48 -3.66
C GLY A 41 2.43 4.78 -3.94
N TYR A 42 3.00 5.02 -5.12
CA TYR A 42 4.26 4.41 -5.56
C TYR A 42 5.22 5.46 -6.11
N GLY A 43 6.51 5.25 -5.94
CA GLY A 43 7.55 6.21 -6.29
C GLY A 43 8.65 5.62 -7.15
N PRO A 44 9.82 6.29 -7.20
CA PRO A 44 11.01 5.76 -7.84
C PRO A 44 11.36 4.37 -7.31
N GLU A 45 12.02 3.58 -8.16
CA GLU A 45 12.51 2.24 -7.82
C GLU A 45 11.43 1.29 -7.31
N ASP A 46 10.18 1.49 -7.77
CA ASP A 46 9.04 0.64 -7.43
C ASP A 46 8.77 0.57 -5.91
N VAL A 47 9.18 1.58 -5.15
CA VAL A 47 8.91 1.66 -3.70
C VAL A 47 7.50 2.21 -3.46
N VAL A 48 6.80 1.68 -2.45
CA VAL A 48 5.50 2.18 -1.99
C VAL A 48 5.71 3.36 -1.05
N TYR A 49 4.94 4.43 -1.22
CA TYR A 49 5.05 5.67 -0.46
C TYR A 49 3.71 6.06 0.18
N VAL A 50 3.78 6.77 1.30
CA VAL A 50 2.72 7.67 1.77
C VAL A 50 3.00 9.07 1.24
N LYS A 51 2.03 9.62 0.50
CA LYS A 51 2.14 10.91 -0.22
C LYS A 51 1.09 11.89 0.31
N PRO A 52 1.44 13.17 0.56
CA PRO A 52 0.46 14.16 0.94
C PRO A 52 -0.62 14.32 -0.14
N MET A 53 -1.89 14.37 0.26
CA MET A 53 -2.99 14.61 -0.69
C MET A 53 -3.27 16.10 -0.93
N GLN A 54 -2.63 16.98 -0.16
CA GLN A 54 -2.74 18.43 -0.37
C GLN A 54 -1.95 18.88 -1.60
N GLY A 55 -2.32 20.03 -2.18
CA GLY A 55 -1.55 20.65 -3.27
C GLY A 55 -1.81 20.07 -4.67
N GLY A 56 -2.93 19.36 -4.87
CA GLY A 56 -3.35 18.86 -6.20
C GLY A 56 -2.79 17.49 -6.57
N ASN A 57 -2.12 16.80 -5.64
CA ASN A 57 -1.74 15.40 -5.83
C ASN A 57 -3.00 14.53 -5.98
N LYS A 58 -3.05 13.76 -7.06
CA LYS A 58 -4.14 12.80 -7.28
C LYS A 58 -3.90 11.54 -6.43
N PRO A 59 -4.96 10.94 -5.88
CA PRO A 59 -4.83 9.63 -5.26
C PRO A 59 -4.40 8.60 -6.30
N GLU A 60 -3.54 7.69 -5.88
CA GLU A 60 -3.19 6.50 -6.64
C GLU A 60 -4.06 5.34 -6.17
N TYR A 61 -4.38 4.43 -7.08
CA TYR A 61 -5.34 3.35 -6.86
C TYR A 61 -4.65 2.00 -6.88
N TRP A 62 -5.26 1.06 -6.18
CA TRP A 62 -4.76 -0.30 -6.00
C TRP A 62 -5.83 -1.31 -6.34
N SER A 63 -5.44 -2.42 -6.94
CA SER A 63 -6.29 -3.60 -7.06
C SER A 63 -5.97 -4.55 -5.92
N VAL A 64 -7.02 -5.12 -5.32
CA VAL A 64 -6.90 -6.12 -4.27
C VAL A 64 -7.51 -7.42 -4.78
N GLU A 65 -6.73 -8.48 -4.78
CA GLU A 65 -7.16 -9.81 -5.22
C GLU A 65 -6.99 -10.84 -4.10
N PRO A 66 -7.80 -11.90 -4.06
CA PRO A 66 -7.57 -13.03 -3.17
C PRO A 66 -6.18 -13.64 -3.39
N ALA A 67 -5.47 -13.96 -2.32
CA ALA A 67 -4.23 -14.72 -2.38
C ALA A 67 -4.50 -16.24 -2.34
N ASN A 68 -3.43 -17.05 -2.29
CA ASN A 68 -3.55 -18.51 -2.23
C ASN A 68 -4.15 -18.98 -0.90
N ASP A 69 -3.77 -18.32 0.20
CA ASP A 69 -4.24 -18.66 1.54
C ASP A 69 -5.58 -17.99 1.87
N GLN A 70 -6.48 -18.73 2.52
CA GLN A 70 -7.79 -18.20 2.91
C GLN A 70 -7.65 -16.99 3.86
N GLY A 71 -8.26 -15.88 3.46
CA GLY A 71 -8.21 -14.62 4.22
C GLY A 71 -6.92 -13.81 4.02
N CYS A 72 -6.05 -14.24 3.09
CA CYS A 72 -4.94 -13.45 2.59
C CYS A 72 -5.29 -12.81 1.24
N TYR A 73 -4.68 -11.67 0.96
CA TYR A 73 -4.91 -10.88 -0.23
C TYR A 73 -3.58 -10.44 -0.83
N ARG A 74 -3.58 -10.15 -2.13
CA ARG A 74 -2.48 -9.47 -2.81
C ARG A 74 -2.92 -8.09 -3.23
N ILE A 75 -2.03 -7.11 -3.05
CA ILE A 75 -2.28 -5.71 -3.40
C ILE A 75 -1.37 -5.38 -4.57
N LYS A 76 -1.93 -4.91 -5.68
CA LYS A 76 -1.19 -4.66 -6.92
C LYS A 76 -1.56 -3.35 -7.60
N LEU A 77 -0.70 -2.93 -8.52
CA LEU A 77 -1.04 -1.86 -9.45
C LEU A 77 -2.20 -2.31 -10.36
N PRO A 78 -3.21 -1.45 -10.65
CA PRO A 78 -4.39 -1.86 -11.42
C PRO A 78 -4.08 -2.44 -12.80
N ASP A 79 -3.11 -1.84 -13.51
CA ASP A 79 -2.79 -2.19 -14.90
C ASP A 79 -1.45 -2.93 -15.04
N LYS A 80 -0.82 -3.32 -13.93
CA LYS A 80 0.49 -3.99 -13.94
C LYS A 80 0.51 -5.14 -12.96
N ASP A 81 1.18 -6.21 -13.36
CA ASP A 81 1.41 -7.38 -12.53
C ASP A 81 2.52 -7.14 -11.49
N LYS A 82 2.43 -6.02 -10.76
CA LYS A 82 3.37 -5.63 -9.71
C LYS A 82 2.68 -5.50 -8.36
N TYR A 83 3.19 -6.22 -7.38
CA TYR A 83 2.58 -6.50 -6.11
C TYR A 83 3.36 -5.92 -4.94
N TRP A 84 2.63 -5.46 -3.93
CA TRP A 84 3.18 -5.12 -2.62
C TRP A 84 3.96 -6.32 -2.08
N THR A 85 5.26 -6.13 -1.92
CA THR A 85 6.20 -7.17 -1.52
C THR A 85 7.02 -6.68 -0.34
N ASN A 86 6.92 -7.41 0.77
CA ASN A 86 7.75 -7.20 1.94
C ASN A 86 9.13 -7.83 1.75
N TYR A 87 10.20 -7.05 1.94
CA TYR A 87 11.54 -7.60 2.07
C TYR A 87 11.93 -7.54 3.54
N VAL A 88 12.29 -8.69 4.10
CA VAL A 88 13.00 -8.74 5.39
C VAL A 88 14.46 -8.40 5.10
N ASP A 89 14.71 -7.15 4.74
CA ASP A 89 16.04 -6.59 4.50
C ASP A 89 16.33 -5.45 5.50
N ASP A 90 17.51 -4.84 5.41
CA ASP A 90 17.93 -3.74 6.30
C ASP A 90 17.09 -2.45 6.11
N LEU A 91 16.29 -2.38 5.05
CA LEU A 91 15.43 -1.25 4.72
C LEU A 91 13.97 -1.69 4.84
N PRO A 92 13.26 -1.37 5.94
CA PRO A 92 11.91 -1.87 6.19
C PRO A 92 10.87 -1.17 5.32
N GLN A 93 11.08 -1.06 4.01
CA GLN A 93 10.26 -0.39 3.02
C GLN A 93 9.55 -1.40 2.13
N LEU A 94 8.30 -1.10 1.81
CA LEU A 94 7.51 -1.94 0.93
C LEU A 94 7.84 -1.63 -0.55
N ARG A 95 8.02 -2.67 -1.36
CA ARG A 95 8.34 -2.56 -2.79
C ARG A 95 7.27 -3.20 -3.68
N LEU A 96 7.31 -2.90 -4.97
CA LEU A 96 6.44 -3.45 -6.00
C LEU A 96 7.23 -4.38 -6.92
N GLU A 97 6.87 -5.66 -6.91
CA GLU A 97 7.59 -6.70 -7.65
C GLU A 97 6.64 -7.54 -8.48
N ALA A 98 7.15 -8.19 -9.51
CA ALA A 98 6.37 -9.14 -10.29
C ALA A 98 5.79 -10.25 -9.40
N ALA A 99 4.66 -10.84 -9.82
CA ALA A 99 4.13 -12.02 -9.14
C ALA A 99 5.20 -13.12 -9.06
N ASN A 100 5.54 -13.55 -7.85
CA ASN A 100 6.55 -14.59 -7.64
C ASN A 100 6.06 -15.72 -6.72
N GLY A 101 4.79 -15.67 -6.29
CA GLY A 101 4.19 -16.67 -5.41
C GLY A 101 4.75 -16.66 -3.99
N SER A 102 5.54 -15.64 -3.62
CA SER A 102 6.10 -15.53 -2.29
C SER A 102 5.02 -15.18 -1.26
N PRO A 103 5.04 -15.77 -0.06
CA PRO A 103 4.18 -15.35 1.04
C PRO A 103 4.41 -13.88 1.44
N ASN A 104 5.55 -13.29 1.06
CA ASN A 104 5.82 -11.87 1.28
C ASN A 104 4.98 -10.92 0.41
N GLN A 105 4.25 -11.47 -0.57
CA GLN A 105 3.26 -10.74 -1.38
C GLN A 105 1.83 -10.90 -0.85
N GLU A 106 1.66 -11.64 0.25
CA GLU A 106 0.36 -11.99 0.81
C GLU A 106 0.12 -11.23 2.12
N TRP A 107 -1.01 -10.55 2.17
CA TRP A 107 -1.37 -9.60 3.22
C TRP A 107 -2.65 -10.02 3.90
N ARG A 108 -2.70 -9.91 5.22
CA ARG A 108 -3.92 -10.04 6.00
C ARG A 108 -4.38 -8.67 6.46
N PHE A 109 -5.58 -8.29 6.08
CA PHE A 109 -6.22 -7.08 6.60
C PHE A 109 -6.94 -7.40 7.91
N VAL A 110 -6.58 -6.69 8.96
CA VAL A 110 -7.30 -6.71 10.23
C VAL A 110 -8.16 -5.46 10.30
N ARG A 111 -9.48 -5.64 10.31
CA ARG A 111 -10.40 -4.53 10.57
C ARG A 111 -10.15 -4.04 11.99
N VAL A 112 -9.81 -2.77 12.11
CA VAL A 112 -9.72 -2.10 13.41
C VAL A 112 -11.06 -1.42 13.61
N ASP A 113 -11.90 -1.98 14.48
CA ASP A 113 -13.12 -1.30 14.90
C ASP A 113 -12.75 -0.09 15.79
N GLU A 114 -13.43 1.04 15.58
CA GLU A 114 -13.23 2.27 16.37
C GLU A 114 -13.73 2.14 17.81
#